data_AF-Q1AYN6-F1
#
_entry.id   AF-Q1AYN6-F1
#
_cell.length_a   1.000
_cell.length_b   1.000
_cell.length_c   1.000
_cell.angle_alpha   90.00
_cell.angle_beta   90.00
_cell.angle_gamma   90.00
#
_symmetry.space_group_name_H-M   'P 1'
#
loop_
_entity.id
_entity.type
_entity.pdbx_description
1 polymer ?
#
loop_
_entity_poly.entity_id
_entity_poly.type
_entity_poly.pdbx_seq_one_letter_code
_entity_poly.pdbx_strand_id
1 'polypeptide(L)'
;MHEAFREQGIEDVSVHRGILGFDRSSEILSARPLRFHPDLPVVVEAAGTRWRVEAALPRVRAALPRGLITLSEVELHPPEGG
;
A
#
# COMPACT_ATOMS: atom_id res chain seq x y z
N MET A 1 3.44 -3.51 -8.02
CA MET A 1 2.72 -3.69 -6.75
C MET A 1 1.33 -4.30 -6.96
N HIS A 2 0.41 -3.63 -7.66
CA HIS A 2 -0.94 -4.16 -7.93
C HIS A 2 -0.97 -5.63 -8.44
N GLU A 3 -0.09 -5.99 -9.38
CA GLU A 3 -0.02 -7.36 -9.90
C GLU A 3 0.32 -8.41 -8.83
N ALA A 4 1.10 -8.05 -7.81
CA ALA A 4 1.43 -8.96 -6.71
C ALA A 4 0.21 -9.36 -5.88
N PHE A 5 -0.79 -8.46 -5.76
CA PHE A 5 -2.05 -8.76 -5.08
C PHE A 5 -3.02 -9.51 -6.00
N ARG A 6 -3.11 -9.06 -7.26
CA ARG A 6 -3.99 -9.66 -8.27
C ARG A 6 -3.67 -11.13 -8.53
N GLU A 7 -2.39 -11.49 -8.65
CA GLU A 7 -1.96 -12.88 -8.87
C GLU A 7 -2.34 -13.82 -7.71
N GLN A 8 -2.51 -13.28 -6.51
CA GLN A 8 -2.87 -14.06 -5.32
C GLN A 8 -4.37 -14.04 -5.01
N GLY A 9 -5.19 -13.43 -5.87
CA GLY A 9 -6.64 -13.32 -5.66
C GLY A 9 -7.02 -12.40 -4.50
N ILE A 10 -6.23 -11.34 -4.27
CA ILE A 10 -6.59 -10.23 -3.38
C ILE A 10 -7.26 -9.17 -4.25
N GLU A 11 -8.54 -8.92 -3.97
CA GLU A 11 -9.41 -8.05 -4.79
C GLU A 11 -9.62 -6.67 -4.15
N ASP A 12 -9.62 -6.61 -2.81
CA ASP A 12 -9.76 -5.36 -2.06
C ASP A 12 -8.41 -4.65 -1.93
N VAL A 13 -8.09 -3.79 -2.91
CA VAL A 13 -6.88 -2.97 -2.92
C VAL A 13 -7.22 -1.50 -3.07
N SER A 14 -6.76 -0.68 -2.14
CA SER A 14 -6.88 0.79 -2.17
C SER A 14 -5.50 1.44 -2.24
N VAL A 15 -5.41 2.55 -2.97
CA VAL A 15 -4.16 3.33 -3.10
C VAL A 15 -4.43 4.76 -2.70
N HIS A 16 -3.73 5.22 -1.68
CA HIS A 16 -3.81 6.58 -1.15
C HIS A 16 -2.52 7.33 -1.49
N ARG A 17 -2.65 8.57 -2.00
CA ARG A 17 -1.51 9.45 -2.25
C ARG A 17 -1.52 10.60 -1.25
N GLY A 18 -0.51 10.63 -0.38
CA GLY A 18 -0.37 11.66 0.64
C GLY A 18 0.09 12.99 0.05
N ILE A 19 -0.29 14.08 0.71
CA ILE A 19 0.12 15.46 0.36
C ILE A 19 1.45 15.88 1.01
N LEU A 20 1.87 15.14 2.03
CA LEU A 20 3.07 15.37 2.82
C LEU A 20 3.58 14.04 3.39
N GLY A 21 4.89 13.85 3.49
CA GLY A 21 5.54 12.74 4.17
C GLY A 21 6.93 13.10 4.65
N PHE A 22 7.49 12.25 5.50
CA PHE A 22 8.87 12.29 5.95
C PHE A 22 9.40 10.86 6.00
N ASP A 23 10.67 10.65 5.66
CA ASP A 23 11.30 9.34 5.73
C ASP A 23 12.46 9.33 6.73
N ARG A 24 13.09 8.16 6.92
CA ARG A 24 14.24 8.01 7.84
C ARG A 24 15.48 8.80 7.39
N SER A 25 15.50 9.30 6.15
CA SER A 25 16.52 10.20 5.63
C SER A 25 16.17 11.68 5.86
N SER A 26 15.04 11.98 6.52
CA SER A 26 14.63 13.31 7.02
C SER A 26 14.30 14.36 5.95
N GLU A 27 14.14 13.96 4.69
CA GLU A 27 13.65 14.87 3.65
C GLU A 27 12.13 14.99 3.71
N ILE A 28 11.62 16.23 3.69
CA ILE A 28 10.18 16.51 3.65
C ILE A 28 9.68 16.33 2.22
N LEU A 29 8.82 15.34 2.01
CA LEU A 29 8.12 15.08 0.76
C LEU A 29 6.84 15.90 0.78
N SER A 30 6.65 16.93 -0.07
CA SER A 30 5.49 17.83 0.01
C SER A 30 4.94 18.24 -1.36
N ALA A 31 3.60 18.35 -1.45
CA ALA A 31 2.85 18.79 -2.62
C ALA A 31 2.59 20.33 -2.67
N ARG A 32 3.41 21.17 -2.03
CA ARG A 32 3.23 22.64 -2.05
C ARG A 32 3.21 23.19 -3.49
N PRO A 33 2.46 24.27 -3.79
CA PRO A 33 2.09 24.68 -5.16
C PRO A 33 3.25 25.04 -6.11
N LEU A 34 4.50 25.13 -5.64
CA LEU A 34 5.69 25.45 -6.44
C LEU A 34 6.75 24.32 -6.47
N ARG A 35 6.44 23.14 -5.90
CA ARG A 35 7.30 21.95 -5.90
C ARG A 35 6.42 20.71 -6.12
N PHE A 36 6.27 20.29 -7.37
CA PHE A 36 5.78 18.95 -7.69
C PHE A 36 6.87 17.95 -7.31
N HIS A 37 6.85 17.45 -6.08
CA HIS A 37 7.76 16.37 -5.71
C HIS A 37 7.28 15.07 -6.37
N PRO A 38 8.12 14.38 -7.19
CA PRO A 38 7.73 13.13 -7.81
C PRO A 38 7.47 12.04 -6.76
N ASP A 39 8.18 12.10 -5.63
CA ASP A 39 8.10 11.12 -4.54
C ASP A 39 7.08 11.50 -3.45
N LEU A 40 5.86 11.90 -3.82
CA LEU A 40 4.81 11.99 -2.81
C LEU A 40 4.56 10.60 -2.19
N PRO A 41 4.36 10.53 -0.86
CA PRO A 41 4.16 9.25 -0.20
C PRO A 41 2.91 8.55 -0.72
N VAL A 42 3.04 7.26 -1.02
CA VAL A 42 1.94 6.40 -1.45
C VAL A 42 1.74 5.32 -0.39
N VAL A 43 0.49 5.13 0.03
CA VAL A 43 0.07 4.02 0.87
C VAL A 43 -0.78 3.08 0.03
N VAL A 44 -0.43 1.80 0.00
CA VAL A 44 -1.23 0.75 -0.63
C VAL A 44 -1.78 -0.13 0.48
N GLU A 45 -3.10 -0.20 0.56
CA GLU A 45 -3.82 -1.08 1.48
C GLU A 45 -4.41 -2.23 0.69
N ALA A 46 -4.17 -3.46 1.13
CA ALA A 46 -4.70 -4.65 0.51
C ALA A 46 -5.24 -5.58 1.60
N ALA A 47 -6.49 -6.00 1.47
CA ALA A 47 -7.17 -6.86 2.44
C ALA A 47 -7.54 -8.21 1.82
N GLY A 48 -7.36 -9.29 2.56
CA GLY A 48 -7.66 -10.63 2.09
C GLY A 48 -7.38 -11.68 3.15
N THR A 49 -7.53 -12.95 2.78
CA THR A 49 -7.22 -14.05 3.70
C THR A 49 -5.73 -14.04 4.06
N ARG A 50 -5.41 -14.45 5.28
CA ARG A 50 -4.03 -14.55 5.80
C ARG A 50 -3.08 -15.23 4.81
N TRP A 51 -3.50 -16.36 4.24
CA TRP A 51 -2.68 -17.13 3.31
C TRP A 51 -2.40 -16.40 1.99
N ARG A 52 -3.37 -15.66 1.44
CA ARG A 52 -3.18 -14.87 0.21
C ARG A 52 -2.25 -13.69 0.45
N VAL A 53 -2.43 -13.01 1.58
CA VAL A 53 -1.56 -11.89 1.99
C VAL A 53 -0.13 -12.38 2.16
N GLU A 54 0.09 -13.50 2.85
CA GLU A 54 1.41 -14.10 3.03
C GLU A 54 2.05 -14.51 1.69
N ALA A 55 1.26 -15.07 0.76
CA ALA A 55 1.74 -15.46 -0.57
C ALA A 55 2.14 -14.24 -1.44
N ALA A 56 1.52 -13.07 -1.24
CA ALA A 56 1.86 -11.85 -1.97
C ALA A 56 3.15 -11.17 -1.44
N LEU A 57 3.48 -11.38 -0.16
CA LEU A 57 4.59 -10.67 0.52
C LEU A 57 5.94 -10.75 -0.20
N PRO A 58 6.40 -11.90 -0.74
CA PRO A 58 7.69 -11.96 -1.44
C PRO A 58 7.77 -10.98 -2.62
N ARG A 59 6.73 -10.89 -3.43
CA ARG A 59 6.68 -9.99 -4.60
C ARG A 59 6.48 -8.54 -4.19
N VAL A 60 5.72 -8.28 -3.12
CA VAL A 60 5.59 -6.95 -2.50
C VAL A 60 6.94 -6.45 -2.00
N ARG A 61 7.70 -7.28 -1.27
CA ARG A 61 9.04 -6.95 -0.78
C ARG A 61 10.02 -6.68 -1.91
N ALA A 62 9.98 -7.47 -2.98
CA ALA A 62 10.81 -7.24 -4.16
C ALA A 62 10.48 -5.92 -4.87
N ALA A 63 9.21 -5.51 -4.88
CA ALA A 63 8.76 -4.25 -5.46
C ALA A 63 8.94 -3.03 -4.54
N LEU A 64 9.25 -3.24 -3.24
CA LEU A 64 9.42 -2.18 -2.24
C LEU A 64 10.86 -2.18 -1.70
N PRO A 65 11.84 -1.67 -2.47
CA PRO A 65 13.25 -1.65 -2.06
C PRO A 65 13.49 -0.81 -0.80
N ARG A 66 12.66 0.21 -0.54
CA ARG A 66 12.61 1.01 0.69
C ARG A 66 11.15 1.32 1.01
N GLY A 67 10.76 1.18 2.27
CA GLY A 67 9.41 1.53 2.73
C GLY A 67 9.05 0.86 4.04
N LEU A 68 7.76 0.85 4.35
CA LEU A 68 7.17 0.18 5.50
C LEU A 68 6.10 -0.79 4.99
N ILE A 69 6.07 -1.99 5.58
CA ILE A 69 4.99 -2.95 5.40
C ILE A 69 4.37 -3.18 6.77
N THR A 70 3.07 -2.98 6.88
CA THR A 70 2.28 -3.28 8.07
C THR A 70 1.34 -4.44 7.77
N LEU A 71 1.24 -5.39 8.70
CA LEU A 71 0.27 -6.47 8.65
C LEU A 71 -0.64 -6.34 9.87
N SER A 72 -1.95 -6.26 9.62
CA SER A 72 -2.97 -6.09 10.66
C SER A 72 -4.12 -7.04 10.37
N GLU A 73 -4.75 -7.57 11.42
CA GLU A 73 -6.02 -8.27 11.28
C GLU A 73 -7.13 -7.24 11.05
N VAL A 74 -8.05 -7.57 10.13
CA VAL A 74 -9.19 -6.73 9.77
C VAL A 74 -10.44 -7.60 9.65
N GLU A 75 -11.59 -7.02 9.96
CA GLU A 75 -12.90 -7.63 9.70
C GLU A 75 -13.47 -7.04 8.42
N LEU A 76 -13.81 -7.89 7.46
CA LEU A 76 -14.46 -7.47 6.23
C LEU A 76 -15.97 -7.41 6.48
N HIS A 77 -16.56 -6.22 6.32
CA HIS A 77 -17.99 -6.04 6.30
C HIS A 77 -18.47 -6.03 4.83
N PRO A 78 -19.04 -7.15 4.33
CA PRO A 78 -19.57 -7.19 2.98
C PRO A 78 -20.80 -6.26 2.86
N PRO A 79 -21.11 -5.75 1.66
CA PRO A 79 -22.34 -5.02 1.43
C PRO A 79 -23.56 -5.87 1.80
N GLU A 80 -24.60 -5.24 2.35
CA GLU A 80 -25.84 -5.94 2.71
C GLU A 80 -26.51 -6.51 1.44
N GLY A 81 -26.63 -7.84 1.36
CA GLY A 81 -27.44 -8.54 0.33
C GLY A 81 -26.67 -9.17 -0.84
N GLY A 82 -25.74 -10.09 -0.55
CA GLY A 82 -25.13 -10.99 -1.54
C GLY A 82 -25.84 -12.34 -1.66
#